data_AF-H0FS92-F1
#
_entry.id   AF-H0FS92-F1
#
_cell.length_a   1.000
_cell.length_b   1.000
_cell.length_c   1.000
_cell.angle_alpha   90.00
_cell.angle_beta   90.00
_cell.angle_gamma   90.00
#
_symmetry.space_group_name_H-M   'P 1'
#
loop_
_entity.id
_entity.type
_entity.pdbx_description
1 polymer ?
#
loop_
_entity_poly.entity_id
_entity_poly.type
_entity_poly.pdbx_seq_one_letter_code
_entity_poly.pdbx_strand_id
1 'polypeptide(L)'
;TVVVDCSSIAPQIAREHARRLAEKGIRHLDAPVSGGVVGAAAGTLAIMAGGDGGAVESLKDVFAVLGRVTHVGPSGAGQVCKLANQQIVAVTIGAVAEAMILVEAGGASRAAFRDAIRGGFAESRILELHGARMVERNFVPGGASNNQLKDLNAVMAMADGLSLKLPLTRQVRQEFADFVESGGGEQDHSGLLLHLEKLNKRD
;
A
#
# COMPACT_ATOMS: atom_id res chain seq x y z
N THR A 1 3.04 -29.43 8.98
CA THR A 1 3.19 -28.03 9.42
C THR A 1 2.88 -27.09 8.28
N VAL A 2 2.30 -25.91 8.57
CA VAL A 2 2.11 -24.82 7.60
C VAL A 2 2.78 -23.55 8.15
N VAL A 3 3.62 -22.90 7.35
CA VAL A 3 4.18 -21.57 7.64
C VAL A 3 3.37 -20.54 6.89
N VAL A 4 2.83 -19.55 7.60
CA VAL A 4 2.10 -18.42 7.02
C VAL A 4 2.97 -17.18 7.19
N ASP A 5 3.48 -16.66 6.07
CA ASP A 5 4.29 -15.44 6.05
C ASP A 5 3.43 -14.22 5.71
N CYS A 6 3.14 -13.40 6.71
CA CYS A 6 2.38 -12.16 6.56
C CYS A 6 3.24 -10.93 6.22
N SER A 7 4.55 -11.13 6.02
CA SER A 7 5.47 -10.07 5.63
C SER A 7 5.16 -9.52 4.24
N SER A 8 5.58 -8.29 3.94
CA SER A 8 5.61 -7.76 2.57
C SER A 8 7.02 -7.92 2.01
N ILE A 9 7.19 -8.89 1.10
CA ILE A 9 8.47 -9.30 0.51
C ILE A 9 8.36 -9.42 -1.01
N ALA A 10 9.49 -9.50 -1.71
CA ALA A 10 9.47 -9.74 -3.15
C ALA A 10 8.83 -11.11 -3.47
N PRO A 11 7.97 -11.23 -4.49
CA PRO A 11 7.30 -12.49 -4.82
C PRO A 11 8.25 -13.66 -5.11
N GLN A 12 9.44 -13.38 -5.66
CA GLN A 12 10.47 -14.39 -5.91
C GLN A 12 10.98 -15.00 -4.60
N ILE A 13 11.10 -14.20 -3.54
CA ILE A 13 11.50 -14.68 -2.20
C ILE A 13 10.40 -15.58 -1.63
N ALA A 14 9.12 -15.21 -1.76
CA ALA A 14 8.00 -16.05 -1.33
C ALA A 14 7.96 -17.41 -2.07
N ARG A 15 8.21 -17.41 -3.39
CA ARG A 15 8.32 -18.64 -4.19
C ARG A 15 9.50 -19.50 -3.73
N GLU A 16 10.64 -18.90 -3.45
CA GLU A 16 11.82 -19.62 -2.98
C GLU A 16 11.62 -20.20 -1.56
N HIS A 17 10.99 -19.44 -0.66
CA HIS A 17 10.58 -19.96 0.66
C HIS A 17 9.68 -21.18 0.52
N ALA A 18 8.67 -21.10 -0.34
CA ALA A 18 7.77 -22.22 -0.60
C ALA A 18 8.52 -23.46 -1.11
N ARG A 19 9.45 -23.27 -2.06
CA ARG A 19 10.27 -24.36 -2.62
C ARG A 19 11.13 -25.03 -1.54
N ARG A 20 11.88 -24.25 -0.75
CA ARG A 20 12.79 -24.76 0.29
C ARG A 20 12.06 -25.42 1.46
N LEU A 21 10.87 -24.93 1.81
CA LEU A 21 10.05 -25.54 2.86
C LEU A 21 9.40 -26.84 2.38
N ALA A 22 9.02 -26.92 1.10
CA ALA A 22 8.47 -28.14 0.51
C ALA A 22 9.47 -29.30 0.53
N GLU A 23 10.77 -29.05 0.31
CA GLU A 23 11.85 -30.05 0.47
C GLU A 23 11.89 -30.68 1.87
N LYS A 24 11.32 -30.01 2.87
CA LYS A 24 11.22 -30.46 4.26
C LYS A 24 9.82 -30.96 4.63
N GLY A 25 8.91 -31.09 3.67
CA GLY A 25 7.51 -31.46 3.91
C GLY A 25 6.68 -30.39 4.61
N ILE A 26 7.13 -29.12 4.59
CA ILE A 26 6.43 -27.99 5.21
C ILE A 26 5.72 -27.19 4.13
N ARG A 27 4.41 -26.95 4.31
CA ARG A 27 3.63 -26.08 3.42
C ARG A 27 3.90 -24.61 3.76
N HIS A 28 3.91 -23.74 2.75
CA HIS A 28 4.11 -22.30 2.91
C HIS A 28 2.99 -21.53 2.23
N LEU A 29 2.50 -20.48 2.90
CA LEU A 29 1.55 -19.51 2.35
C LEU A 29 2.14 -18.11 2.50
N ASP A 30 2.28 -17.38 1.39
CA ASP A 30 2.52 -15.93 1.46
C ASP A 30 1.17 -15.21 1.60
N ALA A 31 0.93 -14.62 2.77
CA ALA A 31 -0.35 -14.02 3.13
C ALA A 31 -0.18 -12.56 3.63
N PRO A 32 0.42 -11.66 2.82
CA PRO A 32 0.55 -10.26 3.20
C PRO A 32 -0.81 -9.59 3.44
N VAL A 33 -0.80 -8.54 4.26
CA VAL A 33 -2.01 -7.91 4.79
C VAL A 33 -2.12 -6.43 4.41
N SER A 34 -3.34 -5.91 4.43
CA SER A 34 -3.66 -4.48 4.28
C SER A 34 -4.71 -4.06 5.32
N GLY A 35 -4.62 -2.83 5.84
CA GLY A 35 -5.50 -2.31 6.90
C GLY A 35 -4.76 -1.56 8.02
N GLY A 36 -3.43 -1.62 8.04
CA GLY A 36 -2.59 -0.92 9.02
C GLY A 36 -2.80 -1.39 10.46
N VAL A 37 -2.25 -0.65 11.42
CA VAL A 37 -2.33 -0.97 12.85
C VAL A 37 -3.79 -1.03 13.34
N VAL A 38 -4.64 -0.12 12.84
CA VAL A 38 -6.07 -0.08 13.19
C VAL A 38 -6.79 -1.36 12.76
N GLY A 39 -6.60 -1.79 11.50
CA GLY A 39 -7.21 -3.03 11.01
C GLY A 39 -6.68 -4.28 11.71
N ALA A 40 -5.40 -4.28 12.09
CA ALA A 40 -4.80 -5.38 12.84
C ALA A 40 -5.39 -5.50 14.26
N ALA A 41 -5.51 -4.38 14.98
CA ALA A 41 -6.09 -4.35 16.32
C ALA A 41 -7.58 -4.74 16.32
N ALA A 42 -8.31 -4.40 15.25
CA ALA A 42 -9.73 -4.70 15.11
C ALA A 42 -10.02 -6.09 14.51
N GLY A 43 -9.01 -6.85 14.08
CA GLY A 43 -9.21 -8.15 13.41
C GLY A 43 -9.93 -8.00 12.06
N THR A 44 -9.71 -6.90 11.34
CA THR A 44 -10.40 -6.58 10.07
C THR A 44 -9.42 -6.41 8.90
N LEU A 45 -8.26 -7.08 8.93
CA LEU A 45 -7.28 -7.00 7.86
C LEU A 45 -7.82 -7.60 6.56
N ALA A 46 -7.44 -7.03 5.41
CA ALA A 46 -7.53 -7.71 4.13
C ALA A 46 -6.28 -8.55 3.92
N ILE A 47 -6.43 -9.87 3.75
CA ILE A 47 -5.34 -10.85 3.68
C ILE A 47 -5.34 -11.47 2.28
N MET A 48 -4.20 -11.38 1.57
CA MET A 48 -4.04 -11.86 0.20
C MET A 48 -3.18 -13.12 0.21
N ALA A 49 -3.78 -14.31 0.19
CA ALA A 49 -3.06 -15.57 0.37
C ALA A 49 -2.66 -16.21 -0.97
N GLY A 50 -1.35 -16.35 -1.19
CA GLY A 50 -0.75 -17.17 -2.23
C GLY A 50 -0.30 -18.54 -1.69
N GLY A 51 -0.42 -19.58 -2.52
CA GLY A 51 0.01 -20.95 -2.19
C GLY A 51 -1.07 -21.99 -2.49
N ASP A 52 -1.03 -23.09 -1.75
CA ASP A 52 -2.01 -24.18 -1.85
C ASP A 52 -3.39 -23.74 -1.31
N GLY A 53 -4.42 -23.77 -2.16
CA GLY A 53 -5.77 -23.35 -1.78
C GLY A 53 -6.38 -24.24 -0.70
N GLY A 54 -6.04 -25.54 -0.68
CA GLY A 54 -6.49 -26.46 0.38
C GLY A 54 -5.91 -26.10 1.75
N ALA A 55 -4.64 -25.70 1.80
CA ALA A 55 -4.01 -25.18 3.01
C ALA A 55 -4.66 -23.87 3.49
N VAL A 56 -4.99 -22.94 2.58
CA VAL A 56 -5.69 -21.69 2.93
C VAL A 56 -7.06 -21.99 3.55
N GLU A 57 -7.86 -22.85 2.90
CA GLU A 57 -9.20 -23.23 3.40
C GLU A 57 -9.12 -23.93 4.76
N SER A 58 -8.12 -24.82 4.96
CA SER A 58 -7.91 -25.50 6.24
C SER A 58 -7.56 -24.56 7.40
N LEU A 59 -7.15 -23.33 7.12
CA LEU A 59 -6.76 -22.31 8.09
C LEU A 59 -7.78 -21.16 8.19
N LYS A 60 -8.98 -21.30 7.60
CA LYS A 60 -9.97 -20.22 7.57
C LYS A 60 -10.33 -19.66 8.94
N ASP A 61 -10.43 -20.50 9.97
CA ASP A 61 -10.79 -20.07 11.32
C ASP A 61 -9.67 -19.26 11.97
N VAL A 62 -8.41 -19.57 11.64
CA VAL A 62 -7.24 -18.78 12.08
C VAL A 62 -7.25 -17.41 11.38
N PHE A 63 -7.49 -17.39 10.07
CA PHE A 63 -7.56 -16.14 9.32
C PHE A 63 -8.73 -15.26 9.76
N ALA A 64 -9.88 -15.85 10.11
CA ALA A 64 -11.08 -15.11 10.52
C ALA A 64 -10.87 -14.23 11.76
N VAL A 65 -9.92 -14.56 12.64
CA VAL A 65 -9.55 -13.73 13.80
C VAL A 65 -8.73 -12.50 13.38
N LEU A 66 -8.00 -12.59 12.27
CA LEU A 66 -7.14 -11.52 11.76
C LEU A 66 -7.87 -10.61 10.77
N GLY A 67 -8.80 -11.19 10.00
CA GLY A 67 -9.61 -10.48 9.01
C GLY A 67 -10.11 -11.37 7.88
N ARG A 68 -10.28 -10.80 6.70
CA ARG A 68 -10.80 -11.49 5.52
C ARG A 68 -9.67 -11.99 4.64
N VAL A 69 -9.53 -13.31 4.54
CA VAL A 69 -8.61 -13.97 3.61
C VAL A 69 -9.25 -14.20 2.25
N THR A 70 -8.47 -13.94 1.21
CA THR A 70 -8.77 -14.31 -0.17
C THR A 70 -7.60 -15.13 -0.72
N HIS A 71 -7.87 -16.35 -1.20
CA HIS A 71 -6.87 -17.10 -1.98
C HIS A 71 -6.76 -16.45 -3.36
N VAL A 72 -5.56 -15.97 -3.72
CA VAL A 72 -5.33 -15.18 -4.93
C VAL A 72 -4.49 -15.92 -5.98
N GLY A 73 -4.07 -17.14 -5.69
CA GLY A 73 -3.33 -17.98 -6.64
C GLY A 73 -2.18 -18.76 -6.01
N PRO A 74 -1.22 -19.23 -6.82
CA PRO A 74 -0.10 -20.04 -6.35
C PRO A 74 0.90 -19.21 -5.52
N SER A 75 1.92 -19.86 -4.96
CA SER A 75 2.95 -19.20 -4.14
C SER A 75 3.55 -17.98 -4.86
N GLY A 76 3.66 -16.87 -4.14
CA GLY A 76 4.07 -15.55 -4.61
C GLY A 76 2.92 -14.67 -5.11
N ALA A 77 1.73 -15.22 -5.37
CA ALA A 77 0.58 -14.43 -5.83
C ALA A 77 0.06 -13.45 -4.75
N GLY A 78 0.15 -13.83 -3.47
CA GLY A 78 -0.19 -12.94 -2.35
C GLY A 78 0.68 -11.69 -2.37
N GLN A 79 1.99 -11.86 -2.54
CA GLN A 79 2.93 -10.73 -2.67
C GLN A 79 2.70 -9.89 -3.94
N VAL A 80 2.35 -10.50 -5.07
CA VAL A 80 1.99 -9.77 -6.30
C VAL A 80 0.77 -8.87 -6.05
N CYS A 81 -0.29 -9.43 -5.44
CA CYS A 81 -1.48 -8.67 -5.08
C CYS A 81 -1.17 -7.56 -4.07
N LYS A 82 -0.28 -7.80 -3.11
CA LYS A 82 0.17 -6.78 -2.16
C LYS A 82 0.88 -5.63 -2.87
N LEU A 83 1.77 -5.90 -3.82
CA LEU A 83 2.44 -4.87 -4.61
C LEU A 83 1.43 -4.05 -5.43
N ALA A 84 0.47 -4.70 -6.08
CA ALA A 84 -0.62 -4.01 -6.78
C ALA A 84 -1.47 -3.14 -5.84
N ASN A 85 -1.76 -3.60 -4.62
CA ASN A 85 -2.42 -2.80 -3.59
C ASN A 85 -1.58 -1.55 -3.23
N GLN A 86 -0.27 -1.72 -2.98
CA GLN A 86 0.60 -0.60 -2.62
C GLN A 86 0.77 0.42 -3.76
N GLN A 87 0.71 -0.04 -5.02
CA GLN A 87 0.63 0.83 -6.19
C GLN A 87 -0.63 1.70 -6.16
N ILE A 88 -1.81 1.11 -5.94
CA ILE A 88 -3.08 1.87 -5.85
C ILE A 88 -3.00 2.89 -4.71
N VAL A 89 -2.55 2.46 -3.53
CA VAL A 89 -2.37 3.34 -2.35
C VAL A 89 -1.54 4.57 -2.71
N ALA A 90 -0.36 4.38 -3.31
CA ALA A 90 0.54 5.50 -3.62
C ALA A 90 -0.07 6.45 -4.65
N VAL A 91 -0.61 5.92 -5.76
CA VAL A 91 -1.21 6.74 -6.82
C VAL A 91 -2.39 7.54 -6.27
N THR A 92 -3.25 6.93 -5.45
CA THR A 92 -4.38 7.65 -4.85
C THR A 92 -3.94 8.70 -3.83
N ILE A 93 -2.89 8.44 -3.04
CA ILE A 93 -2.31 9.46 -2.15
C ILE A 93 -1.83 10.67 -2.95
N GLY A 94 -1.09 10.44 -4.03
CA GLY A 94 -0.62 11.50 -4.94
C GLY A 94 -1.80 12.30 -5.51
N ALA A 95 -2.82 11.62 -6.04
CA ALA A 95 -4.00 12.27 -6.59
C ALA A 95 -4.77 13.10 -5.55
N VAL A 96 -4.94 12.61 -4.31
CA VAL A 96 -5.59 13.36 -3.23
C VAL A 96 -4.74 14.58 -2.85
N ALA A 97 -3.42 14.42 -2.76
CA ALA A 97 -2.52 15.52 -2.43
C ALA A 97 -2.55 16.62 -3.51
N GLU A 98 -2.45 16.27 -4.79
CA GLU A 98 -2.56 17.22 -5.90
C GLU A 98 -3.92 17.94 -5.90
N ALA A 99 -5.02 17.22 -5.68
CA ALA A 99 -6.34 17.82 -5.59
C ALA A 99 -6.43 18.83 -4.43
N MET A 100 -5.82 18.54 -3.28
CA MET A 100 -5.78 19.46 -2.14
C MET A 100 -4.94 20.72 -2.41
N ILE A 101 -3.85 20.61 -3.18
CA ILE A 101 -3.08 21.77 -3.65
C ILE A 101 -3.94 22.61 -4.60
N LEU A 102 -4.58 21.99 -5.59
CA LEU A 102 -5.42 22.69 -6.57
C LEU A 102 -6.58 23.44 -5.91
N VAL A 103 -7.29 22.77 -4.99
CA VAL A 103 -8.42 23.33 -4.25
C VAL A 103 -7.98 24.56 -3.45
N GLU A 104 -6.86 24.46 -2.73
CA GLU A 104 -6.35 25.58 -1.94
C GLU A 104 -5.86 26.74 -2.82
N ALA A 105 -5.12 26.45 -3.89
CA ALA A 105 -4.67 27.45 -4.85
C ALA A 105 -5.85 28.15 -5.56
N GLY A 106 -6.97 27.45 -5.74
CA GLY A 106 -8.23 27.98 -6.26
C GLY A 106 -9.05 28.77 -5.23
N GLY A 107 -8.59 28.91 -3.98
CA GLY A 107 -9.25 29.68 -2.93
C GLY A 107 -10.30 28.89 -2.12
N ALA A 108 -10.37 27.57 -2.28
CA ALA A 108 -11.27 26.70 -1.54
C ALA A 108 -10.57 26.00 -0.36
N SER A 109 -11.36 25.57 0.63
CA SER A 109 -10.84 24.85 1.80
C SER A 109 -10.64 23.36 1.50
N ARG A 110 -9.45 22.82 1.80
CA ARG A 110 -9.15 21.37 1.73
C ARG A 110 -10.12 20.54 2.58
N ALA A 111 -10.47 21.05 3.77
CA ALA A 111 -11.40 20.39 4.68
C ALA A 111 -12.80 20.32 4.08
N ALA A 112 -13.32 21.47 3.63
CA ALA A 112 -14.64 21.55 3.01
C ALA A 112 -14.72 20.71 1.73
N PHE A 113 -13.66 20.70 0.91
CA PHE A 113 -13.56 19.85 -0.27
C PHE A 113 -13.63 18.36 0.08
N ARG A 114 -12.82 17.91 1.05
CA ARG A 114 -12.83 16.52 1.52
C ARG A 114 -14.23 16.09 1.97
N ASP A 115 -14.94 16.96 2.68
CA ASP A 115 -16.31 16.67 3.12
C ASP A 115 -17.31 16.66 1.96
N ALA A 116 -17.19 17.61 1.03
CA ALA A 116 -18.10 17.76 -0.10
C ALA A 116 -18.07 16.57 -1.09
N ILE A 117 -16.93 15.88 -1.23
CA ILE A 117 -16.79 14.78 -2.20
C ILE A 117 -17.07 13.39 -1.60
N ARG A 118 -17.38 13.30 -0.30
CA ARG A 118 -17.81 12.05 0.35
C ARG A 118 -19.17 11.60 -0.21
N GLY A 119 -19.37 10.29 -0.33
CA GLY A 119 -20.54 9.69 -1.01
C GLY A 119 -20.46 9.72 -2.54
N GLY A 120 -19.45 10.37 -3.13
CA GLY A 120 -19.24 10.44 -4.57
C GLY A 120 -18.17 9.48 -5.09
N PHE A 121 -17.90 9.51 -6.40
CA PHE A 121 -16.91 8.66 -7.06
C PHE A 121 -15.47 8.80 -6.53
N ALA A 122 -15.15 9.94 -5.91
CA ALA A 122 -13.83 10.19 -5.33
C ALA A 122 -13.67 9.62 -3.90
N GLU A 123 -14.76 9.12 -3.30
CA GLU A 123 -14.70 8.52 -1.98
C GLU A 123 -13.82 7.27 -1.99
N SER A 124 -12.87 7.23 -1.06
CA SER A 124 -11.97 6.10 -0.86
C SER A 124 -11.47 6.09 0.57
N ARG A 125 -11.02 4.91 1.03
CA ARG A 125 -10.35 4.78 2.34
C ARG A 125 -9.12 5.69 2.44
N ILE A 126 -8.46 5.97 1.31
CA ILE A 126 -7.31 6.86 1.23
C ILE A 126 -7.72 8.32 1.49
N LEU A 127 -8.76 8.81 0.81
CA LEU A 127 -9.30 10.15 1.08
C LEU A 127 -9.78 10.29 2.53
N GLU A 128 -10.44 9.26 3.04
CA GLU A 128 -10.95 9.27 4.41
C GLU A 128 -9.80 9.41 5.42
N LEU A 129 -8.79 8.54 5.36
CA LEU A 129 -7.71 8.52 6.35
C LEU A 129 -6.59 9.52 6.05
N HIS A 130 -5.99 9.45 4.86
CA HIS A 130 -4.84 10.26 4.50
C HIS A 130 -5.26 11.69 4.14
N GLY A 131 -6.45 11.87 3.56
CA GLY A 131 -7.02 13.21 3.40
C GLY A 131 -7.28 13.89 4.74
N ALA A 132 -7.72 13.16 5.78
CA ALA A 132 -7.84 13.73 7.13
C ALA A 132 -6.47 14.20 7.66
N ARG A 133 -5.45 13.34 7.57
CA ARG A 133 -4.07 13.69 7.98
C ARG A 133 -3.53 14.92 7.27
N MET A 134 -3.79 15.03 5.97
CA MET A 134 -3.40 16.19 5.16
C MET A 134 -4.06 17.48 5.63
N VAL A 135 -5.36 17.44 5.93
CA VAL A 135 -6.13 18.58 6.48
C VAL A 135 -5.64 18.95 7.88
N GLU A 136 -5.42 17.97 8.74
CA GLU A 136 -4.98 18.13 10.13
C GLU A 136 -3.47 18.42 10.26
N ARG A 137 -2.72 18.35 9.15
CA ARG A 137 -1.26 18.45 9.11
C ARG A 137 -0.55 17.42 10.01
N ASN A 138 -1.17 16.25 10.18
CA ASN A 138 -0.66 15.17 11.01
C ASN A 138 0.05 14.10 10.18
N PHE A 139 1.37 14.22 10.07
CA PHE A 139 2.22 13.31 9.28
C PHE A 139 3.02 12.33 10.14
N VAL A 140 2.57 12.07 11.37
CA VAL A 140 3.12 10.98 12.19
C VAL A 140 2.84 9.64 11.48
N PRO A 141 3.84 8.79 11.27
CA PRO A 141 3.72 7.63 10.38
C PRO A 141 2.74 6.58 10.90
N GLY A 142 1.64 6.38 10.16
CA GLY A 142 0.89 5.11 10.15
C GLY A 142 1.40 4.15 9.07
N GLY A 143 2.05 4.70 8.04
CA GLY A 143 2.90 4.01 7.08
C GLY A 143 3.99 4.94 6.56
N ALA A 144 5.25 4.68 6.90
CA ALA A 144 6.37 5.55 6.55
C ALA A 144 6.61 5.65 5.03
N SER A 145 7.01 6.83 4.56
CA SER A 145 7.31 7.10 3.15
C SER A 145 8.47 6.24 2.63
N ASN A 146 9.44 5.89 3.47
CA ASN A 146 10.49 4.92 3.16
C ASN A 146 9.91 3.55 2.77
N ASN A 147 8.89 3.07 3.48
CA ASN A 147 8.24 1.80 3.17
C ASN A 147 7.43 1.89 1.87
N GLN A 148 6.73 3.01 1.66
CA GLN A 148 5.99 3.23 0.41
C GLN A 148 6.92 3.27 -0.81
N LEU A 149 8.07 3.95 -0.70
CA LEU A 149 9.09 3.97 -1.76
C LEU A 149 9.69 2.58 -2.00
N LYS A 150 9.97 1.81 -0.94
CA LYS A 150 10.43 0.42 -1.05
C LYS A 150 9.45 -0.43 -1.87
N ASP A 151 8.16 -0.33 -1.57
CA ASP A 151 7.12 -1.08 -2.28
C ASP A 151 6.99 -0.62 -3.74
N LEU A 152 7.05 0.69 -4.01
CA LEU A 152 7.03 1.23 -5.38
C LEU A 152 8.25 0.78 -6.20
N ASN A 153 9.44 0.74 -5.60
CA ASN A 153 10.63 0.19 -6.27
C ASN A 153 10.43 -1.29 -6.62
N ALA A 154 9.80 -2.09 -5.75
CA ALA A 154 9.48 -3.48 -6.04
C ALA A 154 8.41 -3.64 -7.15
N VAL A 155 7.40 -2.75 -7.18
CA VAL A 155 6.43 -2.69 -8.29
C VAL A 155 7.14 -2.39 -9.62
N MET A 156 8.02 -1.38 -9.65
CA MET A 156 8.76 -1.02 -10.87
C MET A 156 9.67 -2.16 -11.36
N ALA A 157 10.41 -2.79 -10.45
CA ALA A 157 11.25 -3.93 -10.80
C ALA A 157 10.45 -5.11 -11.38
N MET A 158 9.26 -5.39 -10.83
CA MET A 158 8.35 -6.39 -11.39
C MET A 158 7.82 -5.98 -12.76
N ALA A 159 7.39 -4.74 -12.93
CA ALA A 159 6.87 -4.23 -14.19
C ALA A 159 7.92 -4.34 -15.30
N ASP A 160 9.18 -3.97 -15.01
CA ASP A 160 10.29 -4.10 -15.95
C ASP A 160 10.54 -5.57 -16.32
N GLY A 161 10.54 -6.48 -15.34
CA GLY A 161 10.67 -7.92 -15.59
C GLY A 161 9.51 -8.54 -16.41
N LEU A 162 8.35 -7.88 -16.43
CA LEU A 162 7.17 -8.27 -17.22
C LEU A 162 6.99 -7.44 -18.50
N SER A 163 7.94 -6.54 -18.82
CA SER A 163 7.84 -5.61 -19.96
C SER A 163 6.58 -4.72 -19.94
N LEU A 164 6.08 -4.39 -18.74
CA LEU A 164 4.91 -3.54 -18.53
C LEU A 164 5.29 -2.06 -18.39
N LYS A 165 4.49 -1.19 -18.99
CA LYS A 165 4.60 0.27 -18.83
C LYS A 165 3.52 0.77 -17.87
N LEU A 166 3.93 1.26 -16.70
CA LEU A 166 3.03 1.80 -15.67
C LEU A 166 3.32 3.29 -15.45
N PRO A 167 2.82 4.20 -16.31
CA PRO A 167 3.22 5.60 -16.30
C PRO A 167 2.86 6.34 -15.00
N LEU A 168 1.64 6.12 -14.46
CA LEU A 168 1.22 6.74 -13.20
C LEU A 168 2.10 6.30 -12.02
N THR A 169 2.40 5.00 -11.95
CA THR A 169 3.28 4.43 -10.92
C THR A 169 4.69 4.99 -11.02
N ARG A 170 5.22 5.14 -12.24
CA ARG A 170 6.56 5.70 -12.47
C ARG A 170 6.65 7.14 -11.96
N GLN A 171 5.65 7.97 -12.26
CA GLN A 171 5.63 9.36 -11.80
C GLN A 171 5.55 9.42 -10.28
N VAL A 172 4.56 8.77 -9.66
CA VAL A 172 4.40 8.85 -8.20
C VAL A 172 5.58 8.25 -7.44
N ARG A 173 6.24 7.22 -7.99
CA ARG A 173 7.50 6.69 -7.45
C ARG A 173 8.60 7.74 -7.46
N GLN A 174 8.70 8.55 -8.49
CA GLN A 174 9.69 9.63 -8.54
C GLN A 174 9.39 10.68 -7.46
N GLU A 175 8.13 11.10 -7.31
CA GLU A 175 7.75 12.05 -6.26
C GLU A 175 8.07 11.54 -4.85
N PHE A 176 7.80 10.25 -4.58
CA PHE A 176 8.21 9.63 -3.31
C PHE A 176 9.73 9.54 -3.15
N ALA A 177 10.48 9.31 -4.23
CA ALA A 177 11.94 9.27 -4.18
C ALA A 177 12.51 10.64 -3.80
N ASP A 178 12.04 11.70 -4.46
CA ASP A 178 12.47 13.08 -4.19
C ASP A 178 12.06 13.54 -2.78
N PHE A 179 10.86 13.15 -2.34
CA PHE A 179 10.39 13.42 -0.99
C PHE A 179 11.25 12.73 0.08
N VAL A 180 11.59 11.46 -0.12
CA VAL A 180 12.48 10.72 0.79
C VAL A 180 13.88 11.33 0.81
N GLU A 181 14.44 11.65 -0.36
CA GLU A 181 15.77 12.27 -0.50
C GLU A 181 15.84 13.64 0.20
N SER A 182 14.75 14.40 0.20
CA SER A 182 14.65 15.68 0.91
C SER A 182 14.36 15.57 2.41
N GLY A 183 14.39 14.36 2.98
CA GLY A 183 14.27 14.11 4.43
C GLY A 183 12.88 13.66 4.89
N GLY A 184 11.93 13.44 3.97
CA GLY A 184 10.56 13.01 4.26
C GLY A 184 10.38 11.53 4.61
N GLY A 185 11.46 10.73 4.63
CA GLY A 185 11.37 9.26 4.69
C GLY A 185 10.62 8.68 5.89
N GLU A 186 10.77 9.30 7.07
CA GLU A 186 10.11 8.86 8.31
C GLU A 186 8.73 9.48 8.53
N GLN A 187 8.27 10.35 7.63
CA GLN A 187 6.91 10.88 7.68
C GLN A 187 5.93 9.88 7.09
N ASP A 188 4.67 9.94 7.53
CA ASP A 188 3.57 9.20 6.90
C ASP A 188 3.59 9.45 5.39
N HIS A 189 3.28 8.44 4.59
CA HIS A 189 3.16 8.57 3.13
C HIS A 189 2.17 9.64 2.66
N SER A 190 1.21 10.07 3.51
CA SER A 190 0.40 11.28 3.24
C SER A 190 1.21 12.59 3.21
N GLY A 191 2.43 12.58 3.75
CA GLY A 191 3.41 13.66 3.72
C GLY A 191 3.89 14.02 2.32
N LEU A 192 3.56 13.21 1.30
CA LEU A 192 3.75 13.60 -0.10
C LEU A 192 3.12 14.97 -0.42
N LEU A 193 2.06 15.35 0.30
CA LEU A 193 1.51 16.71 0.24
C LEU A 193 2.56 17.80 0.53
N LEU A 194 3.41 17.61 1.54
CA LEU A 194 4.46 18.58 1.92
C LEU A 194 5.49 18.76 0.79
N HIS A 195 5.83 17.66 0.12
CA HIS A 195 6.70 17.68 -1.06
C HIS A 195 6.06 18.51 -2.19
N LEU A 196 4.80 18.24 -2.51
CA LEU A 196 4.07 18.98 -3.54
C LEU A 196 3.86 20.46 -3.18
N GLU A 197 3.62 20.78 -1.90
CA GLU A 197 3.59 22.16 -1.41
C GLU A 197 4.93 22.85 -1.69
N LYS A 198 6.06 22.20 -1.40
CA LYS A 198 7.39 22.76 -1.64
C LYS A 198 7.66 23.04 -3.11
N LEU A 199 7.20 22.17 -4.02
CA LEU A 199 7.31 22.38 -5.47
C LEU A 199 6.49 23.58 -5.97
N ASN A 200 5.40 23.92 -5.29
CA ASN A 200 4.45 24.97 -5.70
C ASN A 200 4.59 26.27 -4.91
N LYS A 201 5.51 26.35 -3.94
CA LYS A 201 5.85 27.62 -3.30
C LYS A 201 6.46 28.54 -4.36
N ARG A 202 5.72 29.59 -4.70
CA ARG A 202 6.24 30.77 -5.38
C ARG A 202 6.91 31.62 -4.32
N ASP A 203 8.17 31.97 -4.53
CA ASP A 203 8.82 33.08 -3.81
C ASP A 203 8.01 34.39 -3.98
#